data_AF-A0A6A8QH88-F1
#
_entry.id   AF-A0A6A8QH88-F1
#
_cell.length_a   1.000
_cell.length_b   1.000
_cell.length_c   1.000
_cell.angle_alpha   90.00
_cell.angle_beta   90.00
_cell.angle_gamma   90.00
#
_symmetry.space_group_name_H-M   'P 1'
#
loop_
_entity.id
_entity.type
_entity.pdbx_description
1 polymer ?
#
loop_
_entity_poly.entity_id
_entity_poly.type
_entity_poly.pdbx_seq_one_letter_code
_entity_poly.pdbx_strand_id
1 'polypeptide(L)'
;MTGHPGVAPQHLLAFGAIVQWFARHEYLMQTAMAGITGTDLSTILVLTAGLSYTAKRDALASLTHTTGLPEPVGEAVRTYLDDLNRHNGLRNAVAHSMWVPGSRPDSIKPMRLIVRGGIGKPVGHIEDERDYLAEELLQVATDVAGIYQRFVEFLLSSGLVREVAAQTLKSDHPHPTA
;
A
#
# COMPACT_ATOMS: atom_id res chain seq x y z
N MET A 1 -11.34 4.97 36.92
CA MET A 1 -10.47 4.88 35.74
C MET A 1 -11.27 4.23 34.63
N THR A 2 -11.95 5.03 33.81
CA THR A 2 -12.67 4.55 32.64
C THR A 2 -11.63 4.17 31.59
N GLY A 3 -11.48 2.87 31.31
CA GLY A 3 -10.52 2.39 30.33
C GLY A 3 -10.81 3.02 28.98
N HIS A 4 -9.88 3.83 28.46
CA HIS A 4 -9.95 4.27 27.07
C HIS A 4 -10.00 3.03 26.19
N PRO A 5 -11.02 2.88 25.32
CA PRO A 5 -11.09 1.72 24.46
C PRO A 5 -9.82 1.70 23.61
N GLY A 6 -9.12 0.56 23.63
CA GLY A 6 -7.98 0.32 22.77
C GLY A 6 -8.41 0.25 21.30
N VAL A 7 -7.67 -0.50 20.50
CA VAL A 7 -7.98 -0.70 19.07
C VAL A 7 -9.40 -1.27 18.91
N ALA A 8 -10.34 -0.42 18.48
CA ALA A 8 -11.72 -0.82 18.17
C ALA A 8 -11.83 -1.55 16.82
N PRO A 9 -12.90 -2.35 16.58
CA PRO A 9 -13.07 -3.11 15.34
C PRO A 9 -12.99 -2.26 14.06
N GLN A 10 -13.45 -1.01 14.09
CA GLN A 10 -13.40 -0.11 12.94
C GLN A 10 -11.96 0.23 12.54
N HIS A 11 -11.03 0.33 13.51
CA HIS A 11 -9.61 0.51 13.22
C HIS A 11 -9.03 -0.72 12.51
N LEU A 12 -9.40 -1.93 12.94
CA LEU A 12 -8.95 -3.18 12.33
C LEU A 12 -9.46 -3.33 10.90
N LEU A 13 -10.70 -2.90 10.62
CA LEU A 13 -11.23 -2.86 9.26
C LEU A 13 -10.40 -1.92 8.38
N ALA A 14 -10.08 -0.72 8.86
CA ALA A 14 -9.25 0.21 8.14
C ALA A 14 -7.81 -0.32 7.92
N PHE A 15 -7.23 -1.00 8.91
CA PHE A 15 -5.93 -1.67 8.78
C PHE A 15 -5.93 -2.71 7.67
N GLY A 16 -6.94 -3.60 7.66
CA GLY A 16 -7.11 -4.60 6.61
C GLY A 16 -7.23 -3.96 5.23
N ALA A 17 -8.03 -2.89 5.11
CA ALA A 17 -8.19 -2.17 3.85
C ALA A 17 -6.86 -1.55 3.37
N ILE A 18 -6.10 -0.88 4.23
CA ILE A 18 -4.78 -0.30 3.88
C ILE A 18 -3.84 -1.39 3.38
N VAL A 19 -3.69 -2.50 4.13
CA VAL A 19 -2.79 -3.60 3.75
C VAL A 19 -3.22 -4.24 2.43
N GLN A 20 -4.53 -4.47 2.25
CA GLN A 20 -5.08 -5.05 1.03
C GLN A 20 -4.81 -4.16 -0.19
N TRP A 21 -5.00 -2.84 -0.08
CA TRP A 21 -4.74 -1.94 -1.20
C TRP A 21 -3.26 -1.86 -1.56
N PHE A 22 -2.36 -1.90 -0.58
CA PHE A 22 -0.92 -2.01 -0.86
C PHE A 22 -0.57 -3.32 -1.58
N ALA A 23 -1.17 -4.45 -1.17
CA ALA A 23 -0.96 -5.73 -1.86
C ALA A 23 -1.44 -5.67 -3.33
N ARG A 24 -2.59 -5.03 -3.59
CA ARG A 24 -3.08 -4.82 -4.97
C ARG A 24 -2.12 -3.95 -5.78
N HIS A 25 -1.57 -2.89 -5.19
CA HIS A 25 -0.55 -2.07 -5.84
C HIS A 25 0.74 -2.85 -6.14
N GLU A 26 1.21 -3.69 -5.23
CA GLU A 26 2.39 -4.56 -5.47
C GLU A 26 2.17 -5.47 -6.68
N TYR A 27 0.99 -6.09 -6.77
CA TYR A 27 0.62 -6.90 -7.93
C TYR A 27 0.52 -6.07 -9.23
N LEU A 28 -0.03 -4.85 -9.15
CA LEU A 28 -0.12 -3.95 -10.29
C LEU A 28 1.26 -3.49 -10.77
N MET A 29 2.19 -3.22 -9.85
CA MET A 29 3.58 -2.92 -10.21
C MET A 29 4.22 -4.07 -10.97
N GLN A 30 4.07 -5.31 -10.49
CA GLN A 30 4.58 -6.50 -11.18
C GLN A 30 3.92 -6.69 -12.56
N THR A 31 2.63 -6.38 -12.67
CA THR A 31 1.90 -6.38 -13.95
C THR A 31 2.47 -5.35 -14.92
N ALA A 32 2.77 -4.14 -14.44
CA ALA A 32 3.42 -3.11 -15.25
C ALA A 32 4.84 -3.53 -15.68
N MET A 33 5.64 -4.14 -14.78
CA MET A 33 6.95 -4.67 -15.14
C MET A 33 6.87 -5.72 -16.25
N ALA A 34 5.90 -6.64 -16.16
CA ALA A 34 5.65 -7.66 -17.18
C ALA A 34 5.35 -7.01 -18.54
N GLY A 35 4.46 -6.03 -18.54
CA GLY A 35 4.08 -5.31 -19.75
C GLY A 35 5.21 -4.46 -20.37
N ILE A 36 6.00 -3.78 -19.55
CA ILE A 36 7.17 -2.99 -19.99
C ILE A 36 8.24 -3.89 -20.62
N THR A 37 8.47 -5.06 -20.04
CA THR A 37 9.52 -5.99 -20.49
C THR A 37 9.05 -6.98 -21.56
N GLY A 38 7.74 -7.05 -21.83
CA GLY A 38 7.13 -8.07 -22.67
C GLY A 38 7.27 -9.49 -22.11
N THR A 39 7.53 -9.62 -20.80
CA THR A 39 7.73 -10.90 -20.12
C THR A 39 6.40 -11.40 -19.55
N ASP A 40 6.24 -12.72 -19.44
CA ASP A 40 5.08 -13.31 -18.76
C ASP A 40 5.01 -12.91 -17.27
N LEU A 41 3.80 -12.61 -16.78
CA LEU A 41 3.58 -12.16 -15.42
C LEU A 41 4.05 -13.18 -14.37
N SER A 42 3.89 -14.49 -14.62
CA SER A 42 4.34 -15.53 -13.67
C SER A 42 5.86 -15.49 -13.49
N THR A 43 6.61 -15.19 -14.54
CA THR A 43 8.07 -15.02 -14.48
C THR A 43 8.43 -13.82 -13.59
N ILE A 44 7.75 -12.67 -13.78
CA ILE A 44 7.98 -11.49 -12.94
C ILE A 44 7.62 -11.79 -11.47
N LEU A 45 6.50 -12.47 -11.21
CA LEU A 45 6.09 -12.86 -9.86
C LEU A 45 7.16 -13.71 -9.16
N VAL A 46 7.72 -14.70 -9.87
CA VAL A 46 8.80 -15.55 -9.34
C VAL A 46 10.08 -14.73 -9.08
N LEU A 47 10.50 -13.91 -10.04
CA LEU A 47 11.73 -13.10 -9.91
C LEU A 47 11.64 -12.04 -8.80
N THR A 48 10.42 -11.61 -8.45
CA THR A 48 10.19 -10.56 -7.46
C THR A 48 9.60 -11.06 -6.14
N ALA A 49 9.45 -12.38 -5.97
CA ALA A 49 8.82 -12.98 -4.78
C ALA A 49 9.55 -12.63 -3.47
N GLY A 50 10.88 -12.51 -3.50
CA GLY A 50 11.70 -12.13 -2.34
C GLY A 50 11.85 -10.63 -2.11
N LEU A 51 11.29 -9.80 -2.99
CA LEU A 51 11.44 -8.35 -2.90
C LEU A 51 10.41 -7.73 -1.96
N SER A 52 10.86 -6.77 -1.14
CA SER A 52 9.98 -5.91 -0.38
C SER A 52 9.19 -4.96 -1.31
N TYR A 53 8.13 -4.34 -0.79
CA TYR A 53 7.42 -3.26 -1.47
C TYR A 53 8.37 -2.21 -2.06
N THR A 54 9.30 -1.69 -1.25
CA THR A 54 10.25 -0.66 -1.67
C THR A 54 11.16 -1.17 -2.79
N ALA A 55 11.66 -2.40 -2.70
CA ALA A 55 12.50 -2.98 -3.74
C ALA A 55 11.73 -3.20 -5.06
N LYS A 56 10.44 -3.60 -5.01
CA LYS A 56 9.58 -3.69 -6.21
C LYS A 56 9.33 -2.32 -6.82
N ARG A 57 9.05 -1.30 -6.00
CA ARG A 57 8.87 0.09 -6.44
C ARG A 57 10.11 0.58 -7.18
N ASP A 58 11.29 0.40 -6.59
CA ASP A 58 12.56 0.87 -7.16
C ASP A 58 12.93 0.09 -8.44
N ALA A 59 12.61 -1.20 -8.50
CA ALA A 59 12.78 -2.00 -9.71
C ALA A 59 11.89 -1.49 -10.85
N LEU A 60 10.61 -1.19 -10.59
CA LEU A 60 9.70 -0.65 -11.60
C LEU A 60 10.16 0.73 -12.07
N ALA A 61 10.52 1.62 -11.13
CA ALA A 61 11.05 2.93 -11.46
C ALA A 61 12.31 2.81 -12.35
N SER A 62 13.24 1.92 -12.00
CA SER A 62 14.44 1.67 -12.78
C SER A 62 14.13 1.15 -14.19
N LEU A 63 13.15 0.23 -14.32
CA LEU A 63 12.71 -0.29 -15.61
C LEU A 63 12.24 0.82 -16.54
N THR A 64 11.53 1.83 -16.03
CA THR A 64 11.05 2.95 -16.86
C THR A 64 12.18 3.75 -17.50
N HIS A 65 13.39 3.75 -16.93
CA HIS A 65 14.57 4.39 -17.50
C HIS A 65 15.32 3.49 -18.49
N THR A 66 15.34 2.18 -18.27
CA THR A 66 16.19 1.27 -19.04
C THR A 66 15.58 0.77 -20.35
N THR A 67 14.25 0.74 -20.47
CA THR A 67 13.56 0.10 -21.61
C THR A 67 13.19 1.06 -22.74
N GLY A 68 13.64 2.32 -22.68
CA GLY A 68 13.36 3.32 -23.72
C GLY A 68 11.89 3.72 -23.81
N LEU A 69 11.13 3.64 -22.69
CA LEU A 69 9.78 4.18 -22.64
C LEU A 69 9.79 5.68 -22.98
N PRO A 70 8.73 6.21 -23.62
CA PRO A 70 8.57 7.65 -23.76
C PRO A 70 8.66 8.34 -22.40
N GLU A 71 9.46 9.39 -22.30
CA GLU A 71 9.71 10.10 -21.04
C GLU A 71 8.42 10.50 -20.28
N PRO A 72 7.35 11.00 -20.94
CA PRO A 72 6.11 11.32 -20.23
C PRO A 72 5.44 10.12 -19.56
N VAL A 73 5.61 8.92 -20.13
CA VAL A 73 5.06 7.67 -19.57
C VAL A 73 5.86 7.25 -18.35
N GLY A 74 7.19 7.29 -18.42
CA GLY A 74 8.06 6.96 -17.28
C GLY A 74 7.90 7.94 -16.10
N GLU A 75 7.78 9.24 -16.38
CA GLU A 75 7.49 10.29 -15.38
C GLU A 75 6.14 10.03 -14.67
N ALA A 76 5.10 9.69 -15.43
CA ALA A 76 3.79 9.38 -14.87
C ALA A 76 3.81 8.15 -13.95
N VAL A 77 4.48 7.06 -14.35
CA VAL A 77 4.68 5.88 -13.49
C VAL A 77 5.34 6.28 -12.17
N ARG A 78 6.44 7.04 -12.22
CA ARG A 78 7.16 7.50 -11.01
C ARG A 78 6.27 8.32 -10.09
N THR A 79 5.45 9.21 -10.66
CA THR A 79 4.49 10.02 -9.89
C THR A 79 3.51 9.15 -9.09
N TYR A 80 2.92 8.11 -9.72
CA TYR A 80 2.04 7.18 -9.01
C TYR A 80 2.75 6.39 -7.90
N LEU A 81 4.00 5.98 -8.15
CA LEU A 81 4.81 5.28 -7.15
C LEU A 81 5.16 6.17 -5.95
N ASP A 82 5.45 7.45 -6.19
CA ASP A 82 5.75 8.43 -5.15
C ASP A 82 4.50 8.77 -4.33
N ASP A 83 3.35 8.97 -4.98
CA ASP A 83 2.07 9.20 -4.33
C ASP A 83 1.72 8.03 -3.39
N LEU A 84 1.84 6.78 -3.85
CA LEU A 84 1.62 5.60 -3.02
C LEU A 84 2.63 5.54 -1.86
N ASN A 85 3.90 5.83 -2.12
CA ASN A 85 4.96 5.72 -1.13
C ASN A 85 4.79 6.69 0.05
N ARG A 86 4.09 7.82 -0.12
CA ARG A 86 3.74 8.72 0.99
C ARG A 86 2.95 8.02 2.10
N HIS A 87 2.21 6.95 1.77
CA HIS A 87 1.43 6.16 2.72
C HIS A 87 2.17 4.93 3.29
N ASN A 88 3.37 4.61 2.78
CA ASN A 88 4.12 3.40 3.15
C ASN A 88 4.51 3.39 4.64
N GLY A 89 4.83 4.56 5.22
CA GLY A 89 5.13 4.68 6.64
C GLY A 89 3.96 4.19 7.52
N LEU A 90 2.74 4.62 7.20
CA LEU A 90 1.54 4.18 7.92
C LEU A 90 1.26 2.70 7.67
N ARG A 91 1.36 2.21 6.43
CA ARG A 91 1.18 0.78 6.12
C ARG A 91 2.13 -0.10 6.93
N ASN A 92 3.40 0.30 7.07
CA ASN A 92 4.37 -0.43 7.88
C ASN A 92 4.03 -0.39 9.36
N ALA A 93 3.56 0.76 9.88
CA ALA A 93 3.08 0.84 11.25
C ALA A 93 1.86 -0.05 11.50
N VAL A 94 0.91 -0.08 10.56
CA VAL A 94 -0.27 -0.97 10.61
C VAL A 94 0.14 -2.44 10.70
N ALA A 95 1.13 -2.86 9.89
CA ALA A 95 1.53 -4.26 9.82
C ALA A 95 2.46 -4.72 10.96
N HIS A 96 3.26 -3.82 11.53
CA HIS A 96 4.40 -4.21 12.36
C HIS A 96 4.49 -3.53 13.72
N SER A 97 3.68 -2.50 14.00
CA SER A 97 3.67 -1.83 15.29
C SER A 97 2.62 -2.42 16.22
N MET A 98 2.87 -2.33 17.53
CA MET A 98 1.79 -2.41 18.51
C MET A 98 1.00 -1.10 18.46
N TRP A 99 -0.31 -1.15 18.64
CA TRP A 99 -1.17 0.04 18.64
C TRP A 99 -1.78 0.26 20.01
N VAL A 100 -1.78 1.51 20.45
CA VAL A 100 -2.25 1.91 21.78
C VAL A 100 -3.17 3.12 21.71
N PRO A 101 -3.95 3.38 22.78
CA PRO A 101 -4.72 4.61 22.87
C PRO A 101 -3.85 5.85 22.61
N GLY A 102 -4.37 6.74 21.77
CA GLY A 102 -3.79 8.04 21.48
C GLY A 102 -4.11 9.07 22.57
N SER A 103 -3.67 10.29 22.34
CA SER A 103 -3.99 11.47 23.16
C SER A 103 -5.37 12.05 22.89
N ARG A 104 -5.92 11.85 21.68
CA ARG A 104 -7.29 12.27 21.32
C ARG A 104 -8.33 11.21 21.73
N PRO A 105 -9.56 11.60 22.07
CA PRO A 105 -10.65 10.65 22.31
C PRO A 105 -10.81 9.68 21.13
N ASP A 106 -11.00 8.39 21.44
CA ASP A 106 -11.21 7.31 20.47
C ASP A 106 -10.14 7.16 19.37
N SER A 107 -8.97 7.74 19.60
CA SER A 107 -7.83 7.64 18.69
C SER A 107 -6.84 6.58 19.12
N ILE A 108 -6.08 6.07 18.17
CA ILE A 108 -4.97 5.15 18.39
C ILE A 108 -3.70 5.65 17.71
N LYS A 109 -2.54 5.23 18.20
CA LYS A 109 -1.26 5.49 17.55
C LYS A 109 -0.34 4.28 17.61
N PRO A 110 0.59 4.15 16.66
CA PRO A 110 1.59 3.10 16.74
C PRO A 110 2.54 3.37 17.91
N MET A 111 2.95 2.30 18.58
CA MET A 111 4.04 2.30 19.55
C MET A 111 5.28 1.73 18.88
N ARG A 112 6.38 2.48 18.93
CA ARG A 112 7.67 2.01 18.45
C ARG A 112 8.34 1.08 19.47
N LEU A 113 8.79 -0.07 18.99
CA LEU A 113 9.69 -0.96 19.71
C LEU A 113 11.09 -0.77 19.16
N ILE A 114 12.06 -0.45 20.02
CA ILE A 114 13.48 -0.57 19.66
C ILE A 114 13.99 -1.90 20.17
N VAL A 115 14.45 -2.74 19.24
CA VAL A 115 15.12 -4.01 19.57
C VAL A 115 16.62 -3.80 19.47
N ARG A 116 17.33 -3.88 20.60
CA ARG A 116 18.80 -3.81 20.64
C ARG A 116 19.33 -5.01 21.41
N GLY A 117 20.19 -5.82 20.77
CA GLY A 117 20.77 -7.03 21.37
C GLY A 117 19.74 -8.11 21.72
N GLY A 118 18.66 -8.24 20.94
CA GLY A 118 17.60 -9.22 21.18
C GLY A 118 16.57 -8.83 22.25
N ILE A 119 16.73 -7.66 22.89
CA ILE A 119 15.77 -7.15 23.88
C ILE A 119 14.96 -6.03 23.23
N GLY A 120 13.64 -6.27 23.09
CA GLY A 120 12.68 -5.24 22.70
C GLY A 120 12.35 -4.32 23.86
N LYS A 121 12.60 -3.02 23.71
CA LYS A 121 12.14 -2.00 24.66
C LYS A 121 11.10 -1.12 23.96
N PRO A 122 9.91 -0.93 24.56
CA PRO A 122 9.00 0.12 24.09
C PRO A 122 9.73 1.44 24.27
N VAL A 123 9.97 2.13 23.16
CA VAL A 123 10.45 3.50 23.21
C VAL A 123 9.19 4.32 23.21
N GLY A 124 9.04 5.13 24.28
CA GLY A 124 7.85 5.94 24.49
C GLY A 124 7.46 6.74 23.26
N HIS A 125 6.22 7.24 23.28
CA HIS A 125 5.64 7.98 22.17
C HIS A 125 6.57 9.09 21.69
N ILE A 126 6.80 9.19 20.38
CA ILE A 126 7.28 10.46 19.83
C ILE A 126 6.11 11.42 20.02
N GLU A 127 6.39 12.58 20.61
CA GLU A 127 5.36 13.59 20.94
C GLU A 127 4.57 14.04 19.69
N ASP A 128 5.23 13.99 18.53
CA ASP A 128 4.66 14.32 17.21
C ASP A 128 4.13 13.11 16.41
N GLU A 129 4.09 11.90 16.98
CA GLU A 129 3.51 10.74 16.27
C GLU A 129 1.99 10.90 16.17
N ARG A 130 1.49 11.02 14.94
CA ARG A 130 0.08 11.29 14.66
C ARG A 130 -0.81 10.21 15.29
N ASP A 131 -1.75 10.64 16.11
CA ASP A 131 -2.90 9.84 16.51
C ASP A 131 -3.85 9.67 15.32
N TYR A 132 -4.59 8.57 15.27
CA TYR A 132 -5.57 8.29 14.22
C TYR A 132 -6.91 7.86 14.80
N LEU A 133 -7.98 8.51 14.36
CA LEU A 133 -9.34 7.98 14.45
C LEU A 133 -9.56 6.90 13.39
N ALA A 134 -10.52 6.00 13.62
CA ALA A 134 -10.88 4.97 12.65
C ALA A 134 -11.26 5.55 11.28
N GLU A 135 -12.00 6.67 11.24
CA GLU A 135 -12.39 7.35 10.01
C GLU A 135 -11.21 7.93 9.24
N GLU A 136 -10.17 8.42 9.94
CA GLU A 136 -8.97 8.95 9.30
C GLU A 136 -8.15 7.83 8.65
N LEU A 137 -8.08 6.64 9.28
CA LEU A 137 -7.46 5.46 8.67
C LEU A 137 -8.25 4.98 7.45
N LEU A 138 -9.58 5.01 7.53
CA LEU A 138 -10.44 4.64 6.41
C LEU A 138 -10.31 5.62 5.25
N GLN A 139 -10.14 6.92 5.54
CA GLN A 139 -9.84 7.91 4.53
C GLN A 139 -8.51 7.61 3.84
N VAL A 140 -7.46 7.25 4.60
CA VAL A 140 -6.19 6.83 3.98
C VAL A 140 -6.38 5.60 3.10
N ALA A 141 -7.17 4.61 3.52
CA ALA A 141 -7.48 3.45 2.68
C ALA A 141 -8.17 3.87 1.36
N THR A 142 -9.09 4.83 1.44
CA THR A 142 -9.79 5.40 0.29
C THR A 142 -8.83 6.15 -0.65
N ASP A 143 -7.89 6.92 -0.09
CA ASP A 143 -6.89 7.63 -0.87
C ASP A 143 -5.98 6.67 -1.64
N VAL A 144 -5.52 5.60 -0.97
CA VAL A 144 -4.69 4.54 -1.59
C VAL A 144 -5.46 3.80 -2.69
N ALA A 145 -6.75 3.55 -2.49
CA ALA A 145 -7.64 2.98 -3.50
C ALA A 145 -7.79 3.91 -4.71
N GLY A 146 -7.92 5.22 -4.48
CA GLY A 146 -7.97 6.22 -5.55
C GLY A 146 -6.68 6.27 -6.37
N ILE A 147 -5.52 6.17 -5.72
CA ILE A 147 -4.22 6.05 -6.42
C ILE A 147 -4.19 4.78 -7.28
N TYR A 148 -4.71 3.66 -6.77
CA TYR A 148 -4.80 2.40 -7.51
C TYR A 148 -5.63 2.54 -8.79
N GLN A 149 -6.83 3.09 -8.68
CA GLN A 149 -7.73 3.25 -9.82
C GLN A 149 -7.10 4.11 -10.91
N ARG A 150 -6.56 5.28 -10.56
CA ARG A 150 -5.87 6.16 -11.52
C ARG A 150 -4.66 5.49 -12.16
N PHE A 151 -3.91 4.69 -11.40
CA PHE A 151 -2.75 3.98 -11.94
C PHE A 151 -3.18 2.86 -12.91
N VAL A 152 -4.24 2.11 -12.61
CA VAL A 152 -4.83 1.14 -13.54
C VAL A 152 -5.26 1.81 -14.85
N GLU A 153 -6.02 2.90 -14.76
CA GLU A 153 -6.50 3.66 -15.93
C GLU A 153 -5.33 4.16 -16.79
N PHE A 154 -4.28 4.67 -16.16
CA PHE A 154 -3.06 5.08 -16.83
C PHE A 154 -2.35 3.91 -17.53
N LEU A 155 -2.19 2.76 -16.85
CA LEU A 155 -1.51 1.60 -17.43
C LEU A 155 -2.27 1.00 -18.62
N LEU A 156 -3.60 1.03 -18.59
CA LEU A 156 -4.44 0.61 -19.71
C LEU A 156 -4.36 1.59 -20.89
N SER A 157 -4.49 2.89 -20.63
CA SER A 157 -4.47 3.92 -21.69
C SER A 157 -3.09 4.11 -22.33
N SER A 158 -2.00 3.88 -21.59
CA SER A 158 -0.63 3.90 -22.11
C SER A 158 -0.25 2.65 -22.91
N GLY A 159 -1.08 1.61 -22.90
CA GLY A 159 -0.78 0.32 -23.53
C GLY A 159 0.33 -0.49 -22.82
N LEU A 160 0.78 -0.03 -21.63
CA LEU A 160 1.75 -0.74 -20.80
C LEU A 160 1.19 -2.04 -20.23
N VAL A 161 -0.13 -2.18 -20.13
CA VAL A 161 -0.78 -3.43 -19.74
C VAL A 161 -1.81 -3.79 -20.81
N ARG A 162 -1.62 -4.92 -21.50
CA ARG A 162 -2.65 -5.50 -22.38
C ARG A 162 -3.54 -6.41 -21.55
N GLU A 163 -4.83 -6.03 -21.43
CA GLU A 163 -5.95 -6.79 -20.83
C GLU A 163 -5.62 -7.76 -19.67
N VAL A 164 -5.01 -7.26 -18.59
CA VAL A 164 -5.15 -7.89 -17.25
C VAL A 164 -6.46 -7.42 -16.58
N ALA A 165 -7.13 -6.41 -17.15
CA ALA A 165 -8.35 -5.78 -16.63
C ALA A 165 -9.63 -6.64 -16.67
N ALA A 166 -9.66 -7.73 -17.45
CA ALA A 166 -10.87 -8.55 -17.59
C ALA A 166 -11.20 -9.40 -16.34
N GLN A 167 -10.27 -9.59 -15.41
CA GLN A 167 -10.47 -10.41 -14.22
C GLN A 167 -10.66 -9.59 -12.93
N THR A 168 -9.99 -8.45 -12.80
CA THR A 168 -10.03 -7.61 -11.58
C THR A 168 -11.32 -6.77 -11.46
N LEU A 169 -12.00 -6.48 -12.58
CA LEU A 169 -13.28 -5.76 -12.58
C LEU A 169 -14.51 -6.68 -12.41
N LYS A 170 -14.34 -8.00 -12.58
CA LYS A 170 -15.44 -8.98 -12.41
C LYS A 170 -15.65 -9.44 -10.98
N SER A 171 -14.72 -9.14 -10.05
CA SER A 171 -14.84 -9.54 -8.65
C SER A 171 -15.70 -8.60 -7.79
N ASP A 172 -16.12 -7.44 -8.31
CA ASP A 172 -16.98 -6.47 -7.61
C ASP A 172 -18.47 -6.64 -7.98
N HIS A 173 -18.96 -7.89 -8.04
CA HIS A 173 -20.40 -8.15 -8.08
C HIS A 173 -20.97 -8.19 -6.65
N PRO A 174 -22.10 -7.50 -6.38
CA PRO A 174 -22.74 -7.54 -5.07
C PRO A 174 -23.25 -8.96 -4.80
N HIS A 175 -22.98 -9.46 -3.58
CA HIS A 175 -23.61 -10.68 -3.10
C HIS A 175 -25.14 -10.56 -3.24
N PRO A 176 -25.83 -11.55 -3.85
CA PRO A 176 -27.27 -11.61 -3.78
C PRO A 176 -27.65 -11.80 -2.32
N THR A 177 -28.42 -10.85 -1.78
CA THR A 177 -29.14 -11.01 -0.51
C THR A 177 -30.05 -12.23 -0.62
N ALA A 178 -29.73 -13.26 0.16
CA ALA A 178 -30.66 -14.34 0.46
C ALA A 178 -31.66 -13.90 1.53
#